data_AF-A0A5J6LMI3-F1
#
_entry.id   AF-A0A5J6LMI3-F1
#
_cell.length_a   1.000
_cell.length_b   1.000
_cell.length_c   1.000
_cell.angle_alpha   90.00
_cell.angle_beta   90.00
_cell.angle_gamma   90.00
#
_symmetry.space_group_name_H-M   'P 1'
#
loop_
_entity.id
_entity.type
_entity.pdbx_description
1 polymer ?
#
loop_
_entity_poly.entity_id
_entity_poly.type
_entity_poly.pdbx_seq_one_letter_code
_entity_poly.pdbx_strand_id
1 'polypeptide(L)'
;MNNLKKLRKENGLTQQQLADELNSIYKNTKSYSKMNISNWENEKHSISTLNAEQLSSFFDVPISYLLGYSEYPDEFFAFSELRKQNKDDWANIAKSKILSLVTKTDLEKIKDKYIKMDGPESDWESYTMLLSAIGSLPDKESKMLTLFALLSDQKQDLLLELVQTMVDE
;
A
#
# COMPACT_ATOMS: atom_id res chain seq x y z
N MET A 1 -11.69 0.07 -4.95
CA MET A 1 -11.62 0.09 -6.42
C MET A 1 -10.19 0.41 -6.82
N ASN A 2 -9.58 -0.31 -7.76
CA ASN A 2 -8.22 -0.01 -8.21
C ASN A 2 -8.13 1.30 -9.04
N ASN A 3 -6.92 1.83 -9.20
CA ASN A 3 -6.65 3.10 -9.87
C ASN A 3 -6.28 2.96 -11.36
N LEU A 4 -6.29 1.76 -11.95
CA LEU A 4 -5.86 1.52 -13.34
C LEU A 4 -6.60 2.41 -14.34
N LYS A 5 -7.93 2.52 -14.20
CA LYS A 5 -8.76 3.33 -15.10
C LYS A 5 -8.45 4.82 -15.00
N LYS A 6 -8.15 5.29 -13.80
CA LYS A 6 -7.76 6.68 -13.54
C LYS A 6 -6.42 6.96 -14.21
N LEU A 7 -5.40 6.16 -13.89
CA LEU A 7 -4.03 6.29 -14.43
C LEU A 7 -4.00 6.25 -15.96
N ARG A 8 -4.73 5.31 -16.56
CA ARG A 8 -4.83 5.22 -18.02
C ARG A 8 -5.41 6.50 -18.63
N LYS A 9 -6.48 7.05 -18.05
CA LYS A 9 -7.12 8.26 -18.56
C LYS A 9 -6.27 9.51 -18.37
N GLU A 10 -5.56 9.63 -17.26
CA GLU A 10 -4.62 10.74 -16.99
C GLU A 10 -3.47 10.75 -18.01
N ASN A 11 -3.06 9.58 -18.50
CA ASN A 11 -2.09 9.42 -19.58
C ASN A 11 -2.69 9.53 -21.00
N GLY A 12 -3.99 9.84 -21.13
CA GLY A 12 -4.65 10.01 -22.44
C GLY A 12 -4.78 8.73 -23.27
N LEU A 13 -4.60 7.55 -22.67
CA LEU A 13 -4.59 6.27 -23.38
C LEU A 13 -6.00 5.66 -23.48
N THR A 14 -6.33 5.05 -24.61
CA THR A 14 -7.44 4.10 -24.71
C THR A 14 -7.06 2.75 -24.11
N GLN A 15 -8.05 1.90 -23.79
CA GLN A 15 -7.78 0.53 -23.30
C GLN A 15 -6.98 -0.31 -24.30
N GLN A 16 -7.14 -0.07 -25.60
CA GLN A 16 -6.36 -0.75 -26.64
C GLN A 16 -4.93 -0.24 -26.66
N GLN A 17 -4.73 1.08 -26.65
CA GLN A 17 -3.38 1.66 -26.63
C GLN A 17 -2.58 1.22 -25.40
N LEU A 18 -3.20 1.17 -24.21
CA LEU A 18 -2.50 0.64 -23.03
C LEU A 18 -2.07 -0.83 -23.24
N ALA A 19 -2.93 -1.67 -23.82
CA ALA A 19 -2.56 -3.05 -24.11
C ALA A 19 -1.40 -3.13 -25.12
N ASP A 20 -1.42 -2.30 -26.15
CA ASP A 20 -0.39 -2.26 -27.20
C ASP A 20 0.97 -1.80 -26.63
N GLU A 21 0.99 -0.76 -25.79
CA GLU A 21 2.20 -0.28 -25.11
C GLU A 21 2.80 -1.35 -24.19
N LEU A 22 1.97 -2.00 -23.37
CA LEU A 22 2.42 -3.07 -22.49
C LEU A 22 2.99 -4.25 -23.28
N ASN A 23 2.36 -4.63 -24.40
CA ASN A 23 2.88 -5.68 -25.29
C ASN A 23 4.21 -5.30 -25.95
N SER A 24 4.41 -4.01 -26.26
CA SER A 24 5.64 -3.49 -26.83
C SER A 24 6.81 -3.56 -25.84
N ILE A 25 6.54 -3.27 -24.56
CA ILE A 25 7.56 -3.30 -23.50
C ILE A 25 7.84 -4.75 -23.04
N TYR A 26 6.79 -5.54 -22.81
CA TYR A 26 6.86 -6.88 -22.22
C TYR A 26 6.67 -8.00 -23.26
N LYS A 27 7.53 -8.03 -24.29
CA LYS A 27 7.40 -8.92 -25.47
C LYS A 27 7.44 -10.43 -25.18
N ASN A 28 8.05 -10.83 -24.06
CA ASN A 28 8.24 -12.24 -23.68
C ASN A 28 7.18 -12.75 -22.68
N THR A 29 6.12 -11.98 -22.44
CA THR A 29 5.02 -12.36 -21.55
C THR A 29 3.74 -12.62 -22.31
N LYS A 30 2.74 -13.19 -21.62
CA LYS A 30 1.40 -13.37 -22.17
C LYS A 30 0.87 -12.00 -22.65
N SER A 31 0.40 -11.96 -23.89
CA SER A 31 -0.08 -10.72 -24.50
C SER A 31 -1.32 -10.17 -23.79
N TYR A 32 -1.36 -8.85 -23.65
CA TYR A 32 -2.46 -8.06 -23.15
C TYR A 32 -3.41 -7.68 -24.29
N SER A 33 -4.71 -7.79 -24.04
CA SER A 33 -5.76 -7.31 -24.94
C SER A 33 -6.52 -6.15 -24.29
N LYS A 34 -7.23 -5.37 -25.11
CA LYS A 34 -8.23 -4.39 -24.62
C LYS A 34 -9.20 -5.01 -23.59
N MET A 35 -9.58 -6.27 -23.78
CA MET A 35 -10.48 -6.98 -22.86
C MET A 35 -9.83 -7.21 -21.50
N ASN A 36 -8.52 -7.52 -21.44
CA ASN A 36 -7.80 -7.65 -20.17
C ASN A 36 -7.86 -6.34 -19.39
N ILE A 37 -7.50 -5.22 -20.03
CA ILE A 37 -7.55 -3.90 -19.41
C ILE A 37 -8.97 -3.58 -18.91
N SER A 38 -9.98 -3.80 -19.74
CA SER A 38 -11.38 -3.56 -19.37
C SER A 38 -11.82 -4.41 -18.17
N ASN A 39 -11.45 -5.69 -18.14
CA ASN A 39 -11.82 -6.57 -17.03
C ASN A 39 -11.15 -6.16 -15.71
N TRP A 40 -9.90 -5.69 -15.75
CA TRP A 40 -9.20 -5.17 -14.58
C TRP A 40 -9.78 -3.84 -14.09
N GLU A 41 -10.06 -2.90 -15.00
CA GLU A 41 -10.65 -1.60 -14.66
C GLU A 41 -12.04 -1.70 -14.04
N ASN A 42 -12.78 -2.76 -14.35
CA ASN A 42 -14.12 -3.01 -13.83
C ASN A 42 -14.14 -4.14 -12.78
N GLU A 43 -12.96 -4.56 -12.28
CA GLU A 43 -12.80 -5.55 -11.21
C GLU A 43 -13.47 -6.91 -11.47
N LYS A 44 -13.72 -7.23 -12.75
CA LYS A 44 -14.21 -8.55 -13.18
C LYS A 44 -13.16 -9.63 -12.98
N HIS A 45 -11.88 -9.24 -13.07
CA HIS A 45 -10.74 -10.07 -12.73
C HIS A 45 -9.76 -9.28 -11.88
N SER A 46 -9.15 -9.93 -10.90
CA SER A 46 -8.02 -9.37 -10.17
C SER A 46 -6.80 -9.21 -11.08
N ILE A 47 -5.98 -8.23 -10.77
CA ILE A 47 -4.66 -8.04 -11.39
C ILE A 47 -3.70 -8.95 -10.64
N SER A 48 -3.00 -9.84 -11.34
CA SER A 48 -1.97 -10.70 -10.73
C SER A 48 -0.77 -9.87 -10.27
N THR A 49 0.05 -10.41 -9.37
CA THR A 49 1.27 -9.74 -8.88
C THR A 49 2.17 -9.27 -10.02
N LEU A 50 2.48 -10.17 -10.98
CA LEU A 50 3.30 -9.83 -12.15
C LEU A 50 2.70 -8.69 -12.97
N ASN A 51 1.38 -8.71 -13.21
CA ASN A 51 0.72 -7.67 -13.99
C ASN A 51 0.68 -6.34 -13.21
N ALA A 52 0.52 -6.40 -11.89
CA ALA A 52 0.56 -5.23 -11.01
C ALA A 52 1.96 -4.59 -11.04
N GLU A 53 3.03 -5.37 -10.99
CA GLU A 53 4.42 -4.90 -11.16
C GLU A 53 4.64 -4.23 -12.52
N GLN A 54 4.15 -4.83 -13.59
CA GLN A 54 4.31 -4.27 -14.93
C GLN A 54 3.52 -2.98 -15.15
N LEU A 55 2.28 -2.93 -14.64
CA LEU A 55 1.43 -1.74 -14.71
C LEU A 55 1.96 -0.61 -13.81
N SER A 56 2.40 -0.94 -12.60
CA SER A 56 2.99 0.04 -11.67
C SER A 56 4.26 0.65 -12.25
N SER A 57 5.13 -0.18 -12.84
CA SER A 57 6.33 0.29 -13.53
C SER A 57 6.00 1.14 -14.77
N PHE A 58 4.96 0.78 -15.53
CA PHE A 58 4.53 1.54 -16.70
C PHE A 58 4.03 2.94 -16.33
N PHE A 59 3.25 3.04 -15.25
CA PHE A 59 2.66 4.32 -14.80
C PHE A 59 3.55 5.10 -13.83
N ASP A 60 4.71 4.55 -13.44
CA ASP A 60 5.59 5.10 -12.41
C ASP A 60 4.86 5.42 -11.10
N VAL A 61 4.09 4.45 -10.60
CA VAL A 61 3.37 4.54 -9.32
C VAL A 61 3.56 3.27 -8.49
N PRO A 62 3.50 3.33 -7.15
CA PRO A 62 3.54 2.14 -6.32
C PRO A 62 2.38 1.18 -6.60
N ILE A 63 2.63 -0.12 -6.41
CA ILE A 63 1.61 -1.17 -6.50
C ILE A 63 0.43 -0.90 -5.55
N SER A 64 0.70 -0.41 -4.34
CA SER A 64 -0.32 -0.04 -3.36
C SER A 64 -1.30 0.98 -3.96
N TYR A 65 -0.79 2.01 -4.63
CA TYR A 65 -1.62 3.00 -5.29
C TYR A 65 -2.35 2.41 -6.49
N LEU A 66 -1.67 1.68 -7.37
CA LEU A 66 -2.27 1.05 -8.55
C LEU A 66 -3.48 0.18 -8.16
N LEU A 67 -3.31 -0.68 -7.15
CA LEU A 67 -4.34 -1.62 -6.71
C LEU A 67 -5.40 -0.99 -5.80
N GLY A 68 -5.22 0.27 -5.41
CA GLY A 68 -6.13 0.99 -4.52
C GLY A 68 -6.02 0.58 -3.05
N TYR A 69 -4.88 0.01 -2.65
CA TYR A 69 -4.53 -0.20 -1.25
C TYR A 69 -4.10 1.10 -0.57
N SER A 70 -3.62 2.09 -1.33
CA SER A 70 -3.34 3.43 -0.85
C SER A 70 -4.14 4.48 -1.63
N GLU A 71 -4.55 5.54 -0.95
CA GLU A 71 -5.13 6.75 -1.55
C GLU A 71 -4.06 7.71 -2.09
N TYR A 72 -2.79 7.47 -1.77
CA TYR A 72 -1.68 8.38 -2.03
C TYR A 72 -0.66 7.74 -2.97
N PRO A 73 -0.19 8.47 -4.00
CA PRO A 73 0.75 7.92 -4.97
C PRO A 73 2.14 7.69 -4.37
N ASP A 74 2.50 8.37 -3.29
CA ASP A 74 3.78 8.18 -2.59
C ASP A 74 3.72 8.77 -1.16
N GLU A 75 4.79 8.53 -0.38
CA GLU A 75 4.97 9.07 0.97
C GLU A 75 5.00 10.60 1.00
N PHE A 76 5.66 11.24 0.02
CA PHE A 76 5.81 12.70 -0.02
C PHE A 76 4.45 13.39 -0.18
N PHE A 77 3.61 12.89 -1.08
CA PHE A 77 2.27 13.39 -1.31
C PHE A 77 1.38 13.13 -0.08
N ALA A 78 1.44 11.94 0.53
CA ALA A 78 0.74 11.66 1.78
C ALA A 78 1.15 12.64 2.90
N PHE A 79 2.46 12.86 3.07
CA PHE A 79 3.02 13.78 4.06
C PHE A 79 2.59 15.22 3.83
N SER A 80 2.61 15.68 2.57
CA SER A 80 2.15 17.02 2.17
C SER A 80 0.69 17.23 2.54
N GLU A 81 -0.18 16.25 2.24
CA GLU A 81 -1.61 16.32 2.57
C GLU A 81 -1.86 16.29 4.09
N LEU A 82 -1.11 15.50 4.84
CA LEU A 82 -1.19 15.49 6.32
C LEU A 82 -0.73 16.82 6.93
N ARG A 83 0.37 17.42 6.45
CA ARG A 83 0.85 18.72 6.94
C ARG A 83 -0.12 19.87 6.66
N LYS A 84 -0.88 19.81 5.56
CA LYS A 84 -1.95 20.78 5.30
C LYS A 84 -3.07 20.71 6.34
N GLN A 85 -3.34 19.53 6.89
CA GLN A 85 -4.37 19.32 7.90
C GLN A 85 -3.88 19.70 9.30
N ASN A 86 -2.70 19.21 9.68
CA ASN A 86 -2.06 19.57 10.94
C ASN A 86 -0.53 19.53 10.77
N LYS A 87 0.08 20.70 10.58
CA LYS A 87 1.52 20.83 10.37
C LYS A 87 2.36 20.41 11.58
N ASP A 88 1.78 20.47 12.78
CA ASP A 88 2.47 20.27 14.06
C ASP A 88 2.24 18.84 14.61
N ASP A 89 1.54 17.98 13.87
CA ASP A 89 1.40 16.57 14.22
C ASP A 89 2.75 15.84 14.04
N TRP A 90 3.36 15.48 15.17
CA TRP A 90 4.63 14.77 15.24
C TRP A 90 4.59 13.43 14.49
N ALA A 91 3.42 12.80 14.39
CA ALA A 91 3.24 11.51 13.73
C ALA A 91 3.11 11.61 12.21
N ASN A 92 3.14 12.80 11.61
CA ASN A 92 2.95 12.99 10.17
C ASN A 92 3.91 12.14 9.33
N ILE A 93 5.17 11.99 9.76
CA ILE A 93 6.16 11.14 9.07
C ILE A 93 5.69 9.68 9.06
N ALA A 94 5.38 9.14 10.24
CA ALA A 94 4.92 7.76 10.39
C ALA A 94 3.60 7.50 9.64
N LYS A 95 2.62 8.41 9.79
CA LYS A 95 1.33 8.33 9.10
C LYS A 95 1.50 8.40 7.58
N SER A 96 2.43 9.20 7.07
CA SER A 96 2.69 9.27 5.63
C SER A 96 3.26 7.97 5.07
N LYS A 97 4.19 7.34 5.80
CA LYS A 97 4.70 5.99 5.46
C LYS A 97 3.57 4.98 5.43
N ILE A 98 2.74 4.92 6.47
CA ILE A 98 1.59 4.01 6.56
C ILE A 98 0.64 4.24 5.37
N LEU A 99 0.22 5.49 5.17
CA LEU A 99 -0.77 5.84 4.16
C LEU A 99 -0.27 5.68 2.73
N SER A 100 1.04 5.62 2.49
CA SER A 100 1.60 5.26 1.17
C SER A 100 1.40 3.76 0.82
N LEU A 101 1.11 2.93 1.83
CA LEU A 101 0.96 1.48 1.69
C LEU A 101 -0.50 1.04 1.81
N VAL A 102 -1.24 1.66 2.72
CA VAL A 102 -2.57 1.22 3.14
C VAL A 102 -3.57 2.39 3.18
N THR A 103 -4.84 2.07 3.38
CA THR A 103 -5.91 3.09 3.38
C THR A 103 -5.98 3.83 4.72
N LYS A 104 -6.69 4.96 4.75
CA LYS A 104 -6.97 5.65 6.03
C LYS A 104 -7.75 4.77 7.00
N THR A 105 -8.67 3.95 6.48
CA THR A 105 -9.41 2.97 7.29
C THR A 105 -8.48 1.97 7.95
N ASP A 106 -7.42 1.54 7.25
CA ASP A 106 -6.43 0.62 7.82
C ASP A 106 -5.55 1.32 8.87
N LEU A 107 -5.20 2.59 8.68
CA LEU A 107 -4.53 3.39 9.73
C LEU A 107 -5.39 3.48 11.01
N GLU A 108 -6.70 3.69 10.90
CA GLU A 108 -7.60 3.68 12.06
C GLU A 108 -7.69 2.29 12.71
N LYS A 109 -7.72 1.20 11.93
CA LYS A 109 -7.64 -0.17 12.50
C LYS A 109 -6.36 -0.41 13.29
N ILE A 110 -5.21 0.07 12.79
CA ILE A 110 -3.94 -0.02 13.53
C ILE A 110 -4.07 0.76 14.84
N LYS A 111 -4.61 1.97 14.78
CA LYS A 111 -4.82 2.80 15.98
C LYS A 111 -5.72 2.09 17.00
N ASP A 112 -6.87 1.58 16.59
CA ASP A 112 -7.82 0.89 17.46
C ASP A 112 -7.23 -0.41 18.05
N LYS A 113 -6.39 -1.13 17.30
CA LYS A 113 -5.70 -2.34 17.80
C LYS A 113 -4.73 -2.02 18.95
N TYR A 114 -4.04 -0.89 18.88
CA TYR A 114 -2.97 -0.56 19.82
C TYR A 114 -3.40 0.34 20.98
N ILE A 115 -4.56 1.02 20.87
CA ILE A 115 -5.12 1.83 21.94
C ILE A 115 -6.13 0.98 22.71
N LYS A 116 -5.78 0.58 23.92
CA LYS A 116 -6.71 -0.10 24.83
C LYS A 116 -7.59 0.95 25.53
N MET A 117 -8.90 0.88 25.31
CA MET A 117 -9.86 1.83 25.92
C MET A 117 -10.32 1.43 27.32
N ASP A 118 -10.10 0.17 27.74
CA ASP A 118 -10.69 -0.39 28.97
C ASP A 118 -9.82 -0.18 30.25
N GLY A 119 -8.75 0.61 30.15
CA GLY A 119 -7.89 0.99 31.28
C GLY A 119 -8.28 2.32 31.92
N PRO A 120 -7.91 2.58 33.20
CA PRO A 120 -8.15 3.87 33.86
C PRO A 120 -7.43 5.04 33.17
N GLU A 121 -6.43 4.74 32.33
CA GLU A 121 -5.84 5.63 31.35
C GLU A 121 -5.87 4.94 29.98
N SER A 122 -6.23 5.69 28.94
CA SER A 122 -6.09 5.21 27.56
C SER A 122 -4.60 4.99 27.29
N ASP A 123 -4.21 3.74 27.04
CA ASP A 123 -2.81 3.40 26.78
C ASP A 123 -2.45 3.73 25.33
N TRP A 124 -2.07 5.00 25.11
CA TRP A 124 -1.52 5.49 23.85
C TRP A 124 -0.04 5.12 23.67
N GLU A 125 0.61 4.57 24.69
CA GLU A 125 2.06 4.34 24.68
C GLU A 125 2.41 3.36 23.55
N SER A 126 1.72 2.23 23.48
CA SER A 126 1.94 1.21 22.46
C SER A 126 1.77 1.76 21.03
N TYR A 127 0.72 2.54 20.79
CA TYR A 127 0.49 3.18 19.48
C TYR A 127 1.55 4.25 19.18
N THR A 128 1.94 5.04 20.18
CA THR A 128 2.99 6.07 20.08
C THR A 128 4.34 5.46 19.75
N MET A 129 4.70 4.35 20.40
CA MET A 129 5.93 3.61 20.14
C MET A 129 5.93 3.01 18.73
N LEU A 130 4.81 2.44 18.29
CA LEU A 130 4.66 1.92 16.93
C LEU A 130 4.87 3.02 15.88
N LEU A 131 4.21 4.17 16.03
CA LEU A 131 4.37 5.30 15.12
C LEU A 131 5.80 5.82 15.12
N SER A 132 6.41 5.96 16.30
CA SER A 132 7.82 6.39 16.42
C SER A 132 8.77 5.43 15.69
N ALA A 133 8.55 4.11 15.83
CA ALA A 133 9.33 3.09 15.15
C ALA A 133 9.14 3.17 13.62
N ILE A 134 7.91 3.20 13.13
CA ILE A 134 7.62 3.32 11.68
C ILE A 134 8.24 4.60 11.11
N GLY A 135 8.13 5.73 11.81
CA GLY A 135 8.70 7.01 11.40
C GLY A 135 10.23 6.96 11.28
N SER A 136 10.90 6.28 12.22
CA SER A 136 12.37 6.32 12.36
C SER A 136 13.11 5.21 11.61
N LEU A 137 12.47 4.06 11.38
CA LEU A 137 13.10 2.90 10.76
C LEU A 137 13.22 3.04 9.23
N PRO A 138 14.14 2.29 8.60
CA PRO A 138 14.26 2.25 7.15
C PRO A 138 13.00 1.67 6.48
N ASP A 139 12.93 1.81 5.15
CA ASP A 139 11.73 1.54 4.35
C ASP A 139 11.22 0.09 4.51
N LYS A 140 12.10 -0.91 4.48
CA LYS A 140 11.68 -2.33 4.58
C LYS A 140 11.09 -2.66 5.95
N GLU A 141 11.73 -2.20 7.01
CA GLU A 141 11.34 -2.44 8.40
C GLU A 141 10.06 -1.69 8.73
N SER A 142 9.93 -0.43 8.30
CA SER A 142 8.71 0.36 8.49
C SER A 142 7.52 -0.22 7.71
N LYS A 143 7.73 -0.71 6.48
CA LYS A 143 6.73 -1.48 5.71
C LYS A 143 6.31 -2.74 6.43
N MET A 144 7.28 -3.53 6.92
CA MET A 144 7.00 -4.76 7.66
C MET A 144 6.17 -4.47 8.91
N LEU A 145 6.56 -3.49 9.73
CA LEU A 145 5.80 -3.11 10.93
C LEU A 145 4.38 -2.66 10.59
N THR A 146 4.21 -1.86 9.53
CA THR A 146 2.89 -1.38 9.08
C THR A 146 1.98 -2.55 8.70
N LEU A 147 2.47 -3.45 7.84
CA LEU A 147 1.70 -4.59 7.36
C LEU A 147 1.44 -5.60 8.48
N PHE A 148 2.44 -5.84 9.34
CA PHE A 148 2.33 -6.73 10.50
C PHE A 148 1.27 -6.23 11.49
N ALA A 149 1.21 -4.93 11.77
CA ALA A 149 0.23 -4.33 12.67
C ALA A 149 -1.22 -4.52 12.21
N LEU A 150 -1.45 -4.73 10.91
CA LEU A 150 -2.78 -4.98 10.34
C LEU A 150 -3.21 -6.46 10.39
N LEU A 151 -2.28 -7.37 10.61
CA LEU A 151 -2.58 -8.79 10.69
C LEU A 151 -3.35 -9.12 11.98
N SER A 152 -4.24 -10.10 11.89
CA SER A 152 -4.79 -10.78 13.07
C SER A 152 -3.67 -11.49 13.82
N ASP A 153 -3.81 -11.66 15.14
CA ASP A 153 -2.77 -12.24 15.98
C ASP A 153 -2.33 -13.63 15.49
N GLN A 154 -3.27 -14.50 15.10
CA GLN A 154 -2.94 -15.80 14.48
C GLN A 154 -2.05 -15.69 13.22
N LYS A 155 -2.23 -14.64 12.41
CA LYS A 155 -1.40 -14.40 11.21
C LYS A 155 -0.07 -13.77 11.55
N GLN A 156 -0.01 -12.99 12.63
CA GLN A 156 1.24 -12.47 13.19
C GLN A 156 2.10 -13.64 13.66
N ASP A 157 1.54 -14.56 14.45
CA ASP A 157 2.24 -15.76 14.94
C ASP A 157 2.76 -16.61 13.78
N LEU A 158 1.91 -16.92 12.80
CA LEU A 158 2.30 -17.70 11.63
C LEU A 158 3.45 -17.05 10.84
N LEU A 159 3.42 -15.72 10.68
CA LEU A 159 4.46 -14.99 9.97
C LEU A 159 5.77 -14.99 10.77
N LEU A 160 5.71 -14.84 12.09
CA LEU A 160 6.89 -14.91 12.95
C LEU A 160 7.51 -16.32 12.93
N GLU A 161 6.71 -17.37 13.01
CA GLU A 161 7.17 -18.76 12.86
C GLU A 161 7.86 -18.96 11.51
N LEU A 162 7.25 -18.51 10.42
CA LEU A 162 7.83 -18.61 9.08
C LEU A 162 9.18 -17.89 8.99
N VAL A 163 9.23 -16.62 9.43
CA VAL A 163 10.47 -15.84 9.41
C VAL A 163 11.55 -16.51 10.25
N GLN A 164 11.19 -17.06 11.43
CA GLN A 164 12.13 -17.78 12.28
C GLN A 164 12.73 -19.00 11.55
N THR A 165 11.92 -19.78 10.83
CA THR A 165 12.44 -20.93 10.06
C THR A 165 13.42 -20.54 8.94
N MET A 166 13.35 -19.30 8.45
CA MET A 166 14.24 -18.78 7.41
C MET A 166 15.54 -18.17 7.96
N VAL A 167 15.61 -17.88 9.27
CA VAL A 167 16.82 -17.30 9.90
C VAL A 167 17.88 -18.36 10.19
N ASP A 168 17.47 -19.63 10.29
CA ASP A 168 18.34 -20.75 10.63
C ASP A 168 19.07 -21.37 9.39
N GLU A 169 18.93 -20.77 8.20
CA GLU A 169 19.63 -21.12 6.94
C GLU A 169 20.62 -20.04 6.49
#